data_AF-A0A9P5JKD7-F1
#
_entry.id   AF-A0A9P5JKD7-F1
#
_cell.length_a   1.000
_cell.length_b   1.000
_cell.length_c   1.000
_cell.angle_alpha   90.00
_cell.angle_beta   90.00
_cell.angle_gamma   90.00
#
_symmetry.space_group_name_H-M   'P 1'
#
loop_
_entity.id
_entity.type
_entity.pdbx_description
1 polymer ?
#
loop_
_entity_poly.entity_id
_entity_poly.type
_entity_poly.pdbx_seq_one_letter_code
_entity_poly.pdbx_strand_id
1 'polypeptide(L)'
;IVCFLATFFVLIPLPWHWRTRNIPTVASIIWLAQANFFRGVSAIIWRDNVVRHHLVYGDIVLQLQVASLWGLTAAAFCITRHLEFVSSPRYATTGLNDERNRKRFEIFMCWISPWIYCGLHLIVQGHRFDIIENIGPSITTYWSWASLWLFFLPPIMLSLGTSFYAARAFYWFFQRRAQFRDLLSSSGLSHSRYLRLMGLAVAEFLGTVSCNSYVIYVDSKTPLRPWISWQNVHSDFRRVDQYPMALLSSYWYKQYWVVWSFYPYGAFLFFVFFGFGREATLEYKK
;
A
#
# COMPACT_ATOMS: atom_id res chain seq x y z
N ILE A 1 5.50 -15.49 -12.22
CA ILE A 1 6.64 -16.00 -11.41
C ILE A 1 7.08 -14.98 -10.36
N VAL A 2 7.52 -13.77 -10.76
CA VAL A 2 8.04 -12.73 -9.85
C VAL A 2 7.09 -12.44 -8.67
N CYS A 3 5.79 -12.31 -8.93
CA CYS A 3 4.81 -12.07 -7.85
C CYS A 3 4.74 -13.21 -6.83
N PHE A 4 4.82 -14.48 -7.24
CA PHE A 4 4.80 -15.60 -6.30
C PHE A 4 6.05 -15.65 -5.43
N LEU A 5 7.22 -15.33 -6.01
CA LEU A 5 8.45 -15.15 -5.24
C LEU A 5 8.31 -14.01 -4.25
N ALA A 6 7.79 -12.85 -4.68
CA ALA A 6 7.53 -11.71 -3.82
C ALA A 6 6.58 -12.04 -2.67
N THR A 7 5.48 -12.77 -2.93
CA THR A 7 4.57 -13.30 -1.89
C THR A 7 5.31 -14.19 -0.90
N PHE A 8 6.12 -15.13 -1.39
CA PHE A 8 6.89 -16.01 -0.51
C PHE A 8 7.86 -15.22 0.38
N PHE A 9 8.66 -14.33 -0.21
CA PHE A 9 9.67 -13.56 0.52
C PHE A 9 9.07 -12.62 1.56
N VAL A 10 7.95 -11.94 1.26
CA VAL A 10 7.34 -11.02 2.23
C VAL A 10 6.70 -11.77 3.41
N LEU A 11 6.25 -13.01 3.20
CA LEU A 11 5.68 -13.86 4.26
C LEU A 11 6.72 -14.44 5.21
N ILE A 12 8.01 -14.51 4.81
CA ILE A 12 9.09 -14.98 5.69
C ILE A 12 9.06 -14.15 6.99
N PRO A 13 9.15 -12.79 6.92
CA PRO A 13 8.30 -11.82 7.60
C PRO A 13 7.53 -12.16 8.89
N LEU A 14 6.61 -13.07 8.60
CA LEU A 14 5.34 -13.35 9.26
C LEU A 14 5.47 -13.50 10.78
N PRO A 15 6.08 -14.63 11.19
CA PRO A 15 5.91 -15.15 12.53
C PRO A 15 6.49 -14.24 13.60
N TRP A 16 7.60 -13.56 13.32
CA TRP A 16 8.24 -12.70 14.33
C TRP A 16 7.52 -11.37 14.49
N HIS A 17 7.08 -10.75 13.40
CA HIS A 17 6.33 -9.50 13.49
C HIS A 17 4.99 -9.70 14.20
N TRP A 18 4.36 -10.86 13.98
CA TRP A 18 3.17 -11.30 14.72
C TRP A 18 3.42 -11.39 16.23
N ARG A 19 4.52 -12.03 16.67
CA ARG A 19 4.90 -12.12 18.09
C ARG A 19 5.14 -10.75 18.72
N THR A 20 5.73 -9.81 17.97
CA THR A 20 5.98 -8.45 18.47
C THR A 20 4.74 -7.55 18.45
N ARG A 21 3.57 -8.05 18.01
CA ARG A 21 2.29 -7.34 17.94
C ARG A 21 2.37 -5.96 17.26
N ASN A 22 3.26 -5.83 16.27
CA ASN A 22 3.38 -4.60 15.49
C ASN A 22 2.32 -4.62 14.37
N ILE A 23 1.15 -4.07 14.68
CA ILE A 23 -0.03 -4.11 13.81
C ILE A 23 0.25 -3.52 12.42
N PRO A 24 0.86 -2.32 12.28
CA PRO A 24 1.13 -1.76 10.96
C PRO A 24 2.06 -2.63 10.11
N THR A 25 3.14 -3.16 10.70
CA THR A 25 4.10 -3.98 9.94
C THR A 25 3.47 -5.31 9.51
N VAL A 26 2.67 -5.94 10.37
CA VAL A 26 1.91 -7.15 10.03
C VAL A 26 0.91 -6.87 8.90
N ALA A 27 0.20 -5.74 8.98
CA ALA A 27 -0.72 -5.33 7.92
C ALA A 27 0.01 -5.13 6.58
N SER A 28 1.15 -4.42 6.54
CA SER A 28 1.95 -4.26 5.32
C SER A 28 2.33 -5.59 4.69
N ILE A 29 2.74 -6.58 5.50
CA ILE A 29 3.09 -7.92 5.02
C ILE A 29 1.88 -8.60 4.37
N ILE A 30 0.72 -8.58 5.04
CA ILE A 30 -0.48 -9.25 4.53
C ILE A 30 -0.98 -8.57 3.26
N TRP A 31 -1.04 -7.23 3.23
CA TRP A 31 -1.44 -6.46 2.04
C TRP A 31 -0.49 -6.72 0.86
N LEU A 32 0.84 -6.73 1.07
CA LEU A 32 1.81 -7.05 0.03
C LEU A 32 1.70 -8.52 -0.44
N ALA A 33 1.54 -9.46 0.49
CA ALA A 33 1.47 -10.89 0.18
C ALA A 33 0.25 -11.20 -0.69
N GLN A 34 -0.93 -10.74 -0.27
CA GLN A 34 -2.17 -10.98 -1.01
C GLN A 34 -2.16 -10.25 -2.36
N ALA A 35 -1.69 -9.00 -2.41
CA ALA A 35 -1.67 -8.23 -3.66
C ALA A 35 -0.79 -8.90 -4.71
N ASN A 36 0.39 -9.40 -4.30
CA ASN A 36 1.27 -10.16 -5.18
C ASN A 36 0.66 -11.51 -5.57
N PHE A 37 0.04 -12.24 -4.63
CA PHE A 37 -0.55 -13.55 -4.91
C PHE A 37 -1.63 -13.44 -5.99
N PHE A 38 -2.61 -12.55 -5.80
CA PHE A 38 -3.69 -12.34 -6.76
C PHE A 38 -3.19 -11.78 -8.09
N ARG A 39 -2.19 -10.88 -8.11
CA ARG A 39 -1.56 -10.43 -9.37
C ARG A 39 -0.88 -11.58 -10.11
N GLY A 40 -0.22 -12.48 -9.39
CA GLY A 40 0.40 -13.68 -9.97
C GLY A 40 -0.62 -14.63 -10.59
N VAL A 41 -1.74 -14.87 -9.90
CA VAL A 41 -2.84 -15.70 -10.41
C VAL A 41 -3.51 -15.05 -11.62
N SER A 42 -3.78 -13.74 -11.57
CA SER A 42 -4.35 -12.98 -12.69
C SER A 42 -3.46 -13.03 -13.93
N ALA A 43 -2.14 -12.87 -13.78
CA ALA A 43 -1.20 -12.96 -14.89
C ALA A 43 -1.14 -14.36 -15.53
N ILE A 44 -1.46 -15.42 -14.79
CA ILE A 44 -1.57 -16.79 -15.34
C ILE A 44 -2.89 -16.95 -16.11
N ILE A 45 -4.02 -16.55 -15.51
CA ILE A 45 -5.35 -16.74 -16.11
C ILE A 45 -5.46 -15.96 -17.44
N TRP A 46 -4.96 -14.73 -17.48
CA TRP A 46 -4.99 -13.84 -18.66
C TRP A 46 -3.68 -13.82 -19.45
N ARG A 47 -2.92 -14.92 -19.40
CA ARG A 47 -1.73 -15.06 -20.24
C ARG A 47 -2.14 -15.16 -21.70
N ASP A 48 -1.62 -14.25 -22.53
CA ASP A 48 -1.84 -14.21 -23.98
C ASP A 48 -3.34 -14.21 -24.39
N ASN A 49 -4.21 -13.69 -23.52
CA ASN A 49 -5.65 -13.62 -23.77
C ASN A 49 -6.33 -12.50 -22.95
N VAL A 50 -7.53 -12.10 -23.40
CA VAL A 50 -8.38 -11.08 -22.74
C VAL A 50 -9.80 -11.57 -22.50
N VAL A 51 -10.01 -12.88 -22.46
CA VAL A 51 -11.37 -13.43 -22.45
C VAL A 51 -12.07 -13.12 -21.13
N ARG A 52 -13.37 -12.78 -21.20
CA ARG A 52 -14.24 -12.50 -20.04
C ARG A 52 -14.64 -13.78 -19.30
N HIS A 53 -13.69 -14.38 -18.60
CA HIS A 53 -13.96 -15.47 -17.66
C HIS A 53 -13.80 -15.00 -16.21
N HIS A 54 -14.33 -15.76 -15.25
CA HIS A 54 -14.14 -15.52 -13.81
C HIS A 54 -14.49 -14.09 -13.35
N LEU A 55 -15.67 -13.58 -13.72
CA LEU A 55 -16.05 -12.20 -13.40
C LEU A 55 -16.09 -11.90 -11.89
N VAL A 56 -16.52 -12.87 -11.08
CA VAL A 56 -16.53 -12.76 -9.61
C VAL A 56 -15.11 -12.64 -9.05
N TYR A 57 -14.14 -13.36 -9.63
CA TYR A 57 -12.73 -13.22 -9.25
C TYR A 57 -12.22 -11.81 -9.57
N GLY A 58 -12.61 -11.25 -10.73
CA GLY A 58 -12.26 -9.87 -11.10
C GLY A 58 -12.75 -8.84 -10.09
N ASP A 59 -13.98 -8.96 -9.60
CA ASP A 59 -14.51 -8.05 -8.57
C ASP A 59 -13.71 -8.13 -7.26
N ILE A 60 -13.42 -9.36 -6.80
CA ILE A 60 -12.65 -9.58 -5.57
C ILE A 60 -11.25 -8.98 -5.72
N VAL A 61 -10.57 -9.28 -6.82
CA VAL A 61 -9.22 -8.78 -7.08
C VAL A 61 -9.16 -7.27 -7.17
N LEU A 62 -10.12 -6.64 -7.85
CA LEU A 62 -10.20 -5.18 -7.95
C LEU A 62 -10.32 -4.54 -6.56
N GLN A 63 -11.25 -5.01 -5.73
CA GLN A 63 -11.46 -4.48 -4.39
C GLN A 63 -10.22 -4.71 -3.51
N LEU A 64 -9.57 -5.86 -3.62
CA LEU A 64 -8.32 -6.12 -2.89
C LEU A 64 -7.18 -5.23 -3.37
N GLN A 65 -7.08 -4.91 -4.66
CA GLN A 65 -6.06 -3.98 -5.17
C GLN A 65 -6.28 -2.55 -4.64
N VAL A 66 -7.52 -2.06 -4.65
CA VAL A 66 -7.88 -0.74 -4.10
C VAL A 66 -7.60 -0.69 -2.59
N ALA A 67 -8.02 -1.72 -1.85
CA ALA A 67 -7.75 -1.82 -0.42
C ALA A 67 -6.25 -1.90 -0.12
N SER A 68 -5.47 -2.62 -0.93
CA SER A 68 -4.02 -2.76 -0.73
C SER A 68 -3.30 -1.43 -0.91
N LEU A 69 -3.69 -0.60 -1.88
CA LEU A 69 -3.13 0.75 -2.07
C LEU A 69 -3.28 1.59 -0.78
N TRP A 70 -4.49 1.62 -0.22
CA TRP A 70 -4.76 2.37 1.00
C TRP A 70 -4.11 1.73 2.24
N GLY A 71 -4.25 0.41 2.41
CA GLY A 71 -3.74 -0.32 3.57
C GLY A 71 -2.23 -0.20 3.72
N LEU A 72 -1.49 -0.20 2.62
CA LEU A 72 -0.04 0.03 2.60
C LEU A 72 0.31 1.44 3.05
N THR A 73 -0.23 2.47 2.38
CA THR A 73 0.01 3.87 2.75
C THR A 73 -0.39 4.20 4.20
N ALA A 74 -1.49 3.62 4.68
CA ALA A 74 -1.94 3.75 6.06
C ALA A 74 -0.99 3.06 7.06
N ALA A 75 -0.47 1.87 6.70
CA ALA A 75 0.52 1.19 7.52
C ALA A 75 1.82 2.01 7.61
N ALA A 76 2.32 2.55 6.49
CA ALA A 76 3.48 3.44 6.48
C ALA A 76 3.29 4.64 7.42
N PHE A 77 2.14 5.30 7.33
CA PHE A 77 1.77 6.42 8.19
C PHE A 77 1.74 6.02 9.68
N CYS A 78 1.13 4.88 10.01
CA CYS A 78 1.09 4.40 11.38
C CYS A 78 2.49 4.05 11.91
N ILE A 79 3.36 3.46 11.08
CA ILE A 79 4.76 3.18 11.43
C ILE A 79 5.47 4.49 11.79
N THR A 80 5.48 5.49 10.91
CA THR A 80 6.23 6.75 11.17
C THR A 80 5.65 7.53 12.33
N ARG A 81 4.32 7.56 12.49
CA ARG A 81 3.67 8.15 13.66
C ARG A 81 4.11 7.47 14.96
N HIS A 82 4.21 6.15 14.98
CA HIS A 82 4.69 5.43 16.17
C HIS A 82 6.18 5.68 16.44
N LEU A 83 7.02 5.70 15.39
CA LEU A 83 8.44 6.00 15.51
C LEU A 83 8.69 7.43 16.01
N GLU A 84 7.92 8.41 15.52
CA GLU A 84 7.98 9.79 16.02
C GLU A 84 7.61 9.85 17.50
N PHE A 85 6.50 9.20 17.88
CA PHE A 85 6.05 9.17 19.26
C PHE A 85 7.11 8.60 20.22
N VAL A 86 7.74 7.47 19.86
CA VAL A 86 8.81 6.83 20.65
C VAL A 86 10.05 7.72 20.75
N SER A 87 10.40 8.43 19.67
CA SER A 87 11.53 9.34 19.68
C SER A 87 11.27 10.64 20.46
N SER A 88 10.00 10.96 20.72
CA SER A 88 9.59 12.20 21.35
C SER A 88 9.74 12.17 22.88
N PRO A 89 9.98 13.32 23.54
CA PRO A 89 9.97 13.42 25.01
C PRO A 89 8.67 12.93 25.68
N ARG A 90 7.56 12.94 24.94
CA ARG A 90 6.23 12.55 25.45
C ARG A 90 6.17 11.06 25.79
N TYR A 91 7.07 10.25 25.24
CA TYR A 91 7.08 8.81 25.49
C TYR A 91 7.24 8.46 26.98
N ALA A 92 8.02 9.26 27.72
CA ALA A 92 8.29 9.01 29.14
C ALA A 92 7.04 9.09 30.04
N THR A 93 5.98 9.77 29.60
CA THR A 93 4.74 9.97 30.37
C THR A 93 3.59 9.08 29.91
N THR A 94 3.85 8.10 29.05
CA THR A 94 2.81 7.29 28.39
C THR A 94 2.18 6.29 29.36
N GLY A 95 0.85 6.26 29.42
CA GLY A 95 0.10 5.28 30.22
C GLY A 95 -0.44 4.09 29.41
N LEU A 96 -1.03 3.11 30.10
CA LEU A 96 -1.67 1.93 29.48
C LEU A 96 -2.86 2.30 28.56
N ASN A 97 -3.60 3.35 28.89
CA ASN A 97 -4.72 3.80 28.06
C ASN A 97 -4.25 4.36 26.71
N ASP A 98 -3.09 5.04 26.68
CA ASP A 98 -2.53 5.58 25.45
C ASP A 98 -2.10 4.45 24.51
N GLU A 99 -1.53 3.36 25.05
CA GLU A 99 -1.17 2.18 24.26
C GLU A 99 -2.41 1.50 23.66
N ARG A 100 -3.50 1.39 24.42
CA ARG A 100 -4.77 0.83 23.93
C ARG A 100 -5.38 1.69 22.82
N ASN A 101 -5.41 3.01 23.01
CA ASN A 101 -5.92 3.94 22.02
C ASN A 101 -5.07 3.94 20.75
N ARG A 102 -3.74 3.82 20.87
CA ARG A 102 -2.83 3.64 19.74
C ARG A 102 -3.18 2.37 18.94
N LYS A 103 -3.31 1.22 19.60
CA LYS A 103 -3.63 -0.05 18.91
C LYS A 103 -5.00 0.02 18.20
N ARG A 104 -6.01 0.62 18.84
CA ARG A 104 -7.33 0.84 18.21
C ARG A 104 -7.22 1.68 16.93
N PHE A 105 -6.44 2.76 16.99
CA PHE A 105 -6.19 3.62 15.83
C PHE A 105 -5.44 2.87 14.72
N GLU A 106 -4.41 2.10 15.05
CA GLU A 106 -3.65 1.29 14.09
C GLU A 106 -4.52 0.23 13.42
N ILE A 107 -5.38 -0.46 14.18
CA ILE A 107 -6.33 -1.44 13.63
C ILE A 107 -7.31 -0.75 12.69
N PHE A 108 -7.89 0.37 13.11
CA PHE A 108 -8.81 1.13 12.27
C PHE A 108 -8.15 1.56 10.96
N MET A 109 -6.98 2.17 11.03
CA MET A 109 -6.26 2.65 9.85
C MET A 109 -5.79 1.51 8.94
N CYS A 110 -5.22 0.43 9.48
CA CYS A 110 -4.62 -0.62 8.66
C CYS A 110 -5.62 -1.65 8.11
N TRP A 111 -6.79 -1.82 8.76
CA TRP A 111 -7.73 -2.90 8.42
C TRP A 111 -9.14 -2.42 8.09
N ILE A 112 -9.68 -1.40 8.77
CA ILE A 112 -11.06 -0.94 8.55
C ILE A 112 -11.11 0.12 7.43
N SER A 113 -10.23 1.12 7.51
CA SER A 113 -10.22 2.22 6.56
C SER A 113 -9.92 1.83 5.09
N PRO A 114 -9.15 0.76 4.77
CA PRO A 114 -9.05 0.26 3.39
C PRO A 114 -10.40 -0.09 2.76
N TRP A 115 -11.31 -0.69 3.53
CA TRP A 115 -12.64 -1.05 3.03
C TRP A 115 -13.58 0.15 2.91
N ILE A 116 -13.41 1.16 3.76
CA ILE A 116 -14.08 2.46 3.59
C ILE A 116 -13.60 3.11 2.28
N TYR A 117 -12.29 3.08 2.03
CA TYR A 117 -11.70 3.61 0.80
C TYR A 117 -12.19 2.87 -0.46
N CYS A 118 -12.37 1.55 -0.40
CA CYS A 118 -13.06 0.80 -1.45
C CYS A 118 -14.47 1.34 -1.72
N GLY A 119 -15.25 1.62 -0.67
CA GLY A 119 -16.57 2.24 -0.80
C GLY A 119 -16.54 3.62 -1.45
N LEU A 120 -15.51 4.44 -1.16
CA LEU A 120 -15.30 5.73 -1.82
C LEU A 120 -14.93 5.57 -3.30
N HIS A 121 -14.11 4.55 -3.63
CA HIS A 121 -13.76 4.24 -5.00
C HIS A 121 -14.99 3.85 -5.84
N LEU A 122 -15.96 3.12 -5.27
CA LEU A 122 -17.22 2.78 -5.96
C LEU A 122 -17.94 4.03 -6.51
N ILE A 123 -17.92 5.16 -5.78
CA ILE A 123 -18.58 6.41 -6.22
C ILE A 123 -18.02 6.94 -7.54
N VAL A 124 -16.74 6.67 -7.79
CA VAL A 124 -15.98 7.17 -8.94
C VAL A 124 -15.56 6.05 -9.88
N GLN A 125 -16.13 4.85 -9.72
CA GLN A 125 -15.87 3.71 -10.57
C GLN A 125 -16.82 3.78 -11.79
N GLY A 126 -16.26 3.98 -12.99
CA GLY A 126 -17.07 4.17 -14.21
C GLY A 126 -17.74 2.89 -14.72
N HIS A 127 -17.06 1.76 -14.57
CA HIS A 127 -17.55 0.43 -14.95
C HIS A 127 -16.79 -0.64 -14.17
N ARG A 128 -17.23 -1.89 -14.28
CA ARG A 128 -16.88 -2.99 -13.37
C ARG A 128 -15.37 -3.20 -13.22
N PHE A 129 -14.65 -3.40 -14.32
CA PHE A 129 -13.18 -3.46 -14.39
C PHE A 129 -12.75 -3.66 -15.84
N ASP A 130 -11.46 -3.46 -16.09
CA ASP A 130 -10.84 -3.79 -17.37
C ASP A 130 -10.04 -5.07 -17.27
N ILE A 131 -10.04 -5.86 -18.35
CA ILE A 131 -9.15 -7.00 -18.50
C ILE A 131 -8.00 -6.58 -19.41
N ILE A 132 -6.81 -6.48 -18.83
CA ILE A 132 -5.59 -6.18 -19.58
C ILE A 132 -4.83 -7.50 -19.80
N GLU A 133 -4.47 -7.79 -21.05
CA GLU A 133 -3.69 -8.99 -21.38
C GLU A 133 -2.41 -9.07 -20.53
N ASN A 134 -2.03 -10.27 -20.07
CA ASN A 134 -0.88 -10.56 -19.21
C ASN A 134 -0.90 -9.93 -17.80
N ILE A 135 -1.90 -9.10 -17.48
CA ILE A 135 -2.05 -8.44 -16.17
C ILE A 135 -3.32 -8.92 -15.47
N GLY A 136 -4.42 -9.04 -16.21
CA GLY A 136 -5.74 -9.41 -15.74
C GLY A 136 -6.59 -8.20 -15.26
N PRO A 137 -7.50 -8.41 -14.30
CA PRO A 137 -8.43 -7.39 -13.82
C PRO A 137 -7.72 -6.15 -13.28
N SER A 138 -8.06 -4.99 -13.83
CA SER A 138 -7.44 -3.70 -13.55
C SER A 138 -8.48 -2.67 -13.11
N ILE A 139 -8.03 -1.76 -12.24
CA ILE A 139 -8.88 -0.72 -11.64
C ILE A 139 -9.33 0.27 -12.71
N THR A 140 -10.62 0.52 -12.74
CA THR A 140 -11.28 1.49 -13.62
C THR A 140 -11.77 2.66 -12.78
N THR A 141 -11.31 3.86 -13.13
CA THR A 141 -11.70 5.08 -12.41
C THR A 141 -12.22 6.09 -13.42
N TYR A 142 -13.42 6.62 -13.17
CA TYR A 142 -14.04 7.63 -14.00
C TYR A 142 -13.30 8.97 -13.82
N TRP A 143 -12.48 9.31 -14.81
CA TRP A 143 -11.63 10.50 -14.79
C TRP A 143 -12.42 11.80 -14.68
N SER A 144 -12.55 12.30 -13.46
CA SER A 144 -13.39 13.43 -13.07
C SER A 144 -12.82 14.18 -11.86
N TRP A 145 -13.35 15.36 -11.56
CA TRP A 145 -12.98 16.08 -10.34
C TRP A 145 -13.25 15.24 -9.08
N ALA A 146 -14.34 14.48 -9.06
CA ALA A 146 -14.66 13.59 -7.95
C ALA A 146 -13.60 12.49 -7.77
N SER A 147 -13.10 11.88 -8.85
CA SER A 147 -12.06 10.84 -8.73
C SER A 147 -10.74 11.38 -8.18
N LEU A 148 -10.38 12.63 -8.51
CA LEU A 148 -9.20 13.27 -7.95
C LEU A 148 -9.30 13.37 -6.43
N TRP A 149 -10.43 13.85 -5.91
CA TRP A 149 -10.64 14.05 -4.47
C TRP A 149 -10.89 12.76 -3.68
N LEU A 150 -11.58 11.78 -4.28
CA LEU A 150 -12.02 10.57 -3.58
C LEU A 150 -11.04 9.40 -3.71
N PHE A 151 -10.27 9.34 -4.79
CA PHE A 151 -9.37 8.22 -5.08
C PHE A 151 -7.90 8.64 -5.11
N PHE A 152 -7.52 9.62 -5.94
CA PHE A 152 -6.11 9.91 -6.19
C PHE A 152 -5.41 10.72 -5.10
N LEU A 153 -6.04 11.79 -4.60
CA LEU A 153 -5.48 12.67 -3.58
C LEU A 153 -5.37 12.03 -2.19
N PRO A 154 -6.34 11.25 -1.70
CA PRO A 154 -6.29 10.75 -0.32
C PRO A 154 -5.02 9.92 0.02
N PRO A 155 -4.56 8.95 -0.82
CA PRO A 155 -3.29 8.26 -0.58
C PRO A 155 -2.08 9.19 -0.60
N ILE A 156 -2.08 10.23 -1.45
CA ILE A 156 -1.01 11.24 -1.50
C ILE A 156 -0.98 12.04 -0.20
N MET A 157 -2.14 12.49 0.30
CA MET A 157 -2.24 13.22 1.57
C MET A 157 -1.74 12.38 2.75
N LEU A 158 -2.11 11.09 2.80
CA LEU A 158 -1.64 10.18 3.83
C LEU A 158 -0.12 9.93 3.74
N SER A 159 0.40 9.86 2.52
CA SER A 159 1.84 9.75 2.24
C SER A 159 2.60 11.02 2.67
N LEU A 160 2.05 12.22 2.44
CA LEU A 160 2.61 13.47 2.95
C LEU A 160 2.63 13.50 4.49
N GLY A 161 1.58 12.99 5.13
CA GLY A 161 1.56 12.77 6.58
C GLY A 161 2.70 11.84 7.04
N THR A 162 2.95 10.76 6.29
CA THR A 162 4.06 9.83 6.55
C THR A 162 5.41 10.55 6.51
N SER A 163 5.64 11.38 5.49
CA SER A 163 6.85 12.19 5.35
C SER A 163 7.02 13.19 6.51
N PHE A 164 5.94 13.87 6.90
CA PHE A 164 5.95 14.80 8.04
C PHE A 164 6.36 14.12 9.35
N TYR A 165 5.77 12.97 9.69
CA TYR A 165 6.15 12.22 10.89
C TYR A 165 7.55 11.62 10.79
N ALA A 166 7.97 11.16 9.60
CA ALA A 166 9.33 10.69 9.37
C ALA A 166 10.37 11.81 9.62
N ALA A 167 10.14 13.01 9.07
CA ALA A 167 11.00 14.16 9.27
C ALA A 167 11.12 14.55 10.75
N ARG A 168 10.00 14.57 11.48
CA ARG A 168 10.00 14.83 12.92
C ARG A 168 10.72 13.75 13.72
N ALA A 169 10.51 12.49 13.38
CA ALA A 169 11.20 11.38 14.02
C ALA A 169 12.73 11.48 13.81
N PHE A 170 13.18 11.83 12.61
CA PHE A 170 14.58 12.13 12.35
C PHE A 170 15.10 13.35 13.11
N TYR A 171 14.31 14.42 13.20
CA TYR A 171 14.68 15.60 13.99
C TYR A 171 14.96 15.23 15.46
N TRP A 172 14.05 14.47 16.10
CA TRP A 172 14.25 14.00 17.48
C TRP A 172 15.42 13.02 17.60
N PHE A 173 15.59 12.15 16.62
CA PHE A 173 16.73 11.23 16.54
C PHE A 173 18.06 11.97 16.58
N PHE A 174 18.24 13.02 15.78
CA PHE A 174 19.47 13.80 15.75
C PHE A 174 19.66 14.62 17.03
N GLN A 175 18.60 15.26 17.53
CA GLN A 175 18.69 16.09 18.73
C GLN A 175 19.04 15.29 19.99
N ARG A 176 18.65 14.01 20.06
CA ARG A 176 18.77 13.18 21.28
C ARG A 176 19.65 11.94 21.11
N ARG A 177 20.49 11.91 20.08
CA ARG A 177 21.36 10.78 19.73
C ARG A 177 22.05 10.11 20.93
N ALA A 178 22.52 10.90 21.90
CA ALA A 178 23.23 10.40 23.08
C ALA A 178 22.34 9.56 24.03
N GLN A 179 21.06 9.93 24.18
CA GLN A 179 20.09 9.24 25.05
C GLN A 179 19.19 8.27 24.26
N PHE A 180 19.31 8.28 22.93
CA PHE A 180 18.40 7.59 22.03
C PHE A 180 18.48 6.07 22.16
N ARG A 181 19.67 5.52 22.44
CA ARG A 181 19.84 4.08 22.65
C ARG A 181 19.03 3.59 23.85
N ASP A 182 19.01 4.37 24.92
CA ASP A 182 18.30 4.02 26.16
C ASP A 182 16.79 4.19 25.98
N LEU A 183 16.35 5.26 25.31
CA LEU A 183 14.95 5.49 24.91
C LEU A 183 14.38 4.39 24.01
N LEU A 184 15.18 3.89 23.07
CA LEU A 184 14.78 2.78 22.22
C LEU A 184 14.67 1.47 23.00
N SER A 185 15.61 1.22 23.91
CA SER A 185 15.58 0.01 24.75
C SER A 185 14.32 -0.05 25.63
N SER A 186 13.87 1.09 26.18
CA SER A 186 12.65 1.17 27.00
C SER A 186 11.36 1.02 26.19
N SER A 187 11.42 1.18 24.87
CA SER A 187 10.30 0.89 23.96
C SER A 187 10.33 -0.50 23.35
N GLY A 188 11.36 -1.31 23.66
CA GLY A 188 11.54 -2.64 23.07
C GLY A 188 11.96 -2.60 21.59
N LEU A 189 12.43 -1.46 21.09
CA LEU A 189 12.92 -1.29 19.73
C LEU A 189 14.46 -1.26 19.72
N SER A 190 15.07 -1.93 18.74
CA SER A 190 16.51 -1.79 18.50
C SER A 190 16.78 -0.64 17.53
N HIS A 191 17.97 -0.03 17.60
CA HIS A 191 18.39 1.04 16.69
C HIS A 191 18.32 0.61 15.22
N SER A 192 18.75 -0.62 14.92
CA SER A 192 18.67 -1.18 13.56
C SER A 192 17.22 -1.34 13.09
N ARG A 193 16.33 -1.84 13.96
CA ARG A 193 14.90 -2.00 13.65
C ARG A 193 14.21 -0.65 13.42
N TYR A 194 14.54 0.36 14.22
CA TYR A 194 14.05 1.73 14.05
C TYR A 194 14.41 2.28 12.66
N LEU A 195 15.69 2.22 12.26
CA LEU A 195 16.13 2.73 10.97
C LEU A 195 15.53 1.98 9.78
N ARG A 196 15.33 0.66 9.91
CA ARG A 196 14.70 -0.16 8.85
C ARG A 196 13.23 0.16 8.67
N LEU A 197 12.48 0.30 9.76
CA LEU A 197 11.07 0.73 9.71
C LEU A 197 10.94 2.12 9.11
N MET A 198 11.85 3.04 9.47
CA MET A 198 11.89 4.38 8.89
C MET A 198 12.20 4.35 7.40
N GLY A 199 13.24 3.61 6.99
CA GLY A 199 13.62 3.45 5.59
C GLY A 199 12.51 2.84 4.74
N LEU A 200 11.82 1.82 5.25
CA LEU A 200 10.64 1.23 4.60
C LEU A 200 9.55 2.28 4.38
N ALA A 201 9.16 3.00 5.43
CA ALA A 201 8.06 3.96 5.33
C ALA A 201 8.38 5.16 4.42
N VAL A 202 9.64 5.62 4.40
CA VAL A 202 10.09 6.66 3.45
C VAL A 202 10.07 6.14 2.02
N ALA A 203 10.53 4.92 1.78
CA ALA A 203 10.50 4.34 0.44
C ALA A 203 9.06 4.12 -0.07
N GLU A 204 8.16 3.71 0.83
CA GLU A 204 6.73 3.55 0.54
C GLU A 204 6.06 4.90 0.25
N PHE A 205 6.38 5.94 1.01
CA PHE A 205 5.96 7.31 0.72
C PHE A 205 6.41 7.77 -0.68
N LEU A 206 7.71 7.67 -0.98
CA LEU A 206 8.26 8.09 -2.26
C LEU A 206 7.63 7.31 -3.40
N GLY A 207 7.55 5.98 -3.25
CA GLY A 207 6.95 5.09 -4.23
C GLY A 207 5.48 5.43 -4.51
N THR A 208 4.68 5.61 -3.46
CA THR A 208 3.25 5.93 -3.60
C THR A 208 3.04 7.27 -4.30
N VAL A 209 3.75 8.32 -3.85
CA VAL A 209 3.62 9.65 -4.44
C VAL A 209 4.07 9.62 -5.90
N SER A 210 5.23 9.04 -6.21
CA SER A 210 5.71 8.95 -7.59
C SER A 210 4.77 8.14 -8.49
N CYS A 211 4.28 6.99 -8.03
CA CYS A 211 3.37 6.15 -8.81
C CYS A 211 2.03 6.84 -9.06
N ASN A 212 1.39 7.39 -8.02
CA ASN A 212 0.10 8.06 -8.17
C ASN A 212 0.22 9.36 -8.99
N SER A 213 1.27 10.15 -8.79
CA SER A 213 1.51 11.34 -9.62
C SER A 213 1.73 10.99 -11.09
N TYR A 214 2.40 9.86 -11.37
CA TYR A 214 2.56 9.38 -12.74
C TYR A 214 1.23 8.94 -13.37
N VAL A 215 0.38 8.22 -12.63
CA VAL A 215 -0.96 7.84 -13.11
C VAL A 215 -1.81 9.08 -13.40
N ILE A 216 -1.84 10.06 -12.49
CA ILE A 216 -2.54 11.34 -12.70
C ILE A 216 -2.00 12.06 -13.95
N TYR A 217 -0.68 12.09 -14.14
CA TYR A 217 -0.06 12.70 -15.32
C TYR A 217 -0.51 12.03 -16.63
N VAL A 218 -0.58 10.70 -16.66
CA VAL A 218 -1.06 9.96 -17.83
C VAL A 218 -2.56 10.18 -18.05
N ASP A 219 -3.38 10.08 -17.01
CA ASP A 219 -4.83 10.26 -17.12
C ASP A 219 -5.18 11.70 -17.56
N SER A 220 -4.38 12.70 -17.17
CA SER A 220 -4.52 14.11 -17.58
C SER A 220 -4.36 14.35 -19.09
N LYS A 221 -3.88 13.36 -19.86
CA LYS A 221 -3.90 13.42 -21.33
C LYS A 221 -5.31 13.37 -21.90
N THR A 222 -6.28 12.96 -21.08
CA THR A 222 -7.70 13.04 -21.39
C THR A 222 -8.36 14.17 -20.59
N PRO A 223 -9.29 14.92 -21.19
CA PRO A 223 -9.98 15.99 -20.48
C PRO A 223 -10.85 15.41 -19.35
N LEU A 224 -10.88 16.12 -18.22
CA LEU A 224 -11.73 15.76 -17.08
C LEU A 224 -13.19 15.77 -17.49
N ARG A 225 -13.92 14.71 -17.13
CA ARG A 225 -15.36 14.61 -17.33
C ARG A 225 -16.09 15.12 -16.09
N PRO A 226 -17.25 15.78 -16.25
CA PRO A 226 -18.06 16.19 -15.10
C PRO A 226 -18.62 14.95 -14.38
N TRP A 227 -18.66 15.00 -13.05
CA TRP A 227 -19.39 14.04 -12.23
C TRP A 227 -20.80 14.62 -12.00
N ILE A 228 -21.80 14.10 -12.72
CA ILE A 228 -23.17 14.68 -12.74
C ILE A 228 -24.06 14.01 -11.71
N SER A 229 -24.16 12.68 -11.76
CA SER A 229 -24.98 11.88 -10.85
C SER A 229 -24.47 10.44 -10.79
N TRP A 230 -24.91 9.70 -9.77
CA TRP A 230 -24.63 8.27 -9.64
C TRP A 230 -25.05 7.51 -10.91
N GLN A 231 -26.26 7.77 -11.41
CA GLN A 231 -26.81 7.09 -12.59
C GLN A 231 -26.01 7.40 -13.86
N ASN A 232 -25.45 8.60 -13.98
CA ASN A 232 -24.63 8.97 -15.13
C ASN A 232 -23.32 8.18 -15.16
N VAL A 233 -22.58 8.20 -14.04
CA VAL A 233 -21.29 7.48 -13.93
C VAL A 233 -21.48 5.97 -14.03
N HIS A 234 -22.58 5.44 -13.50
CA HIS A 234 -22.86 3.99 -13.46
C HIS A 234 -23.83 3.51 -14.55
N SER A 235 -24.03 4.30 -15.62
CA SER A 235 -25.02 4.01 -16.66
C SER A 235 -24.77 2.66 -17.37
N ASP A 236 -23.51 2.27 -17.54
CA ASP A 236 -23.10 0.98 -18.10
C ASP A 236 -22.13 0.24 -17.15
N PHE A 237 -22.46 0.21 -15.86
CA PHE A 237 -21.54 -0.27 -14.84
C PHE A 237 -21.11 -1.73 -15.02
N ARG A 238 -21.96 -2.59 -15.59
CA ARG A 238 -21.66 -4.02 -15.78
C ARG A 238 -20.65 -4.29 -16.89
N ARG A 239 -20.26 -3.27 -17.65
CA ARG A 239 -19.30 -3.39 -18.74
C ARG A 239 -17.93 -3.85 -18.23
N VAL A 240 -17.33 -4.75 -18.99
CA VAL A 240 -15.97 -5.25 -18.80
C VAL A 240 -15.25 -5.10 -20.13
N ASP A 241 -14.36 -4.11 -20.21
CA ASP A 241 -13.60 -3.83 -21.41
C ASP A 241 -12.36 -4.74 -21.48
N GLN A 242 -11.94 -5.08 -22.70
CA GLN A 242 -10.86 -6.02 -22.97
C GLN A 242 -9.78 -5.30 -23.77
N TYR A 243 -8.56 -5.27 -23.25
CA TYR A 243 -7.45 -4.58 -23.89
C TYR A 243 -6.29 -5.55 -24.15
N PRO A 244 -6.17 -6.05 -25.40
CA PRO A 244 -4.97 -6.72 -25.85
C PRO A 244 -3.78 -5.76 -25.73
N MET A 245 -2.67 -6.27 -25.20
CA MET A 245 -1.49 -5.47 -24.89
C MET A 245 -0.87 -4.86 -26.16
N ALA A 246 -1.02 -5.53 -27.31
CA ALA A 246 -0.58 -5.05 -28.61
C ALA A 246 -1.33 -3.81 -29.13
N LEU A 247 -2.54 -3.54 -28.62
CA LEU A 247 -3.38 -2.40 -29.03
C LEU A 247 -3.24 -1.20 -28.09
N LEU A 248 -2.54 -1.37 -26.97
CA LEU A 248 -2.32 -0.28 -26.01
C LEU A 248 -1.32 0.73 -26.58
N SER A 249 -1.62 2.01 -26.36
CA SER A 249 -0.65 3.07 -26.63
C SER A 249 0.59 2.89 -25.75
N SER A 250 1.72 3.45 -26.19
CA SER A 250 2.99 3.37 -25.45
C SER A 250 2.91 3.94 -24.03
N TYR A 251 2.02 4.90 -23.77
CA TYR A 251 1.86 5.49 -22.44
C TYR A 251 1.02 4.62 -21.50
N TRP A 252 -0.10 4.05 -21.97
CA TRP A 252 -0.91 3.13 -21.18
C TRP A 252 -0.14 1.84 -20.88
N TYR A 253 0.54 1.29 -21.88
CA TYR A 253 1.41 0.12 -21.71
C TYR A 253 2.41 0.33 -20.56
N LYS A 254 3.14 1.45 -20.58
CA LYS A 254 4.12 1.79 -19.53
C LYS A 254 3.45 1.97 -18.16
N GLN A 255 2.31 2.69 -18.11
CA GLN A 255 1.58 2.86 -16.86
C GLN A 255 1.18 1.53 -16.22
N TYR A 256 0.56 0.63 -16.97
CA TYR A 256 0.12 -0.65 -16.43
C TYR A 256 1.30 -1.48 -15.91
N TRP A 257 2.42 -1.50 -16.62
CA TRP A 257 3.64 -2.18 -16.16
C TRP A 257 4.26 -1.54 -14.92
N VAL A 258 4.28 -0.21 -14.82
CA VAL A 258 4.79 0.50 -13.63
C VAL A 258 3.92 0.18 -12.42
N VAL A 259 2.59 0.31 -12.54
CA VAL A 259 1.64 0.01 -11.45
C VAL A 259 1.69 -1.47 -11.07
N TRP A 260 1.80 -2.36 -12.05
CA TRP A 260 1.91 -3.80 -11.80
C TRP A 260 3.19 -4.16 -11.04
N SER A 261 4.32 -3.56 -11.42
CA SER A 261 5.63 -3.85 -10.82
C SER A 261 5.81 -3.24 -9.43
N PHE A 262 5.03 -2.22 -9.07
CA PHE A 262 5.09 -1.55 -7.78
C PHE A 262 4.99 -2.52 -6.59
N TYR A 263 4.06 -3.46 -6.64
CA TYR A 263 3.80 -4.43 -5.57
C TYR A 263 4.91 -5.48 -5.37
N PRO A 264 5.43 -6.15 -6.42
CA PRO A 264 6.56 -7.06 -6.24
C PRO A 264 7.81 -6.32 -5.77
N TYR A 265 8.11 -5.13 -6.30
CA TYR A 265 9.22 -4.32 -5.79
C TYR A 265 9.05 -3.95 -4.32
N GLY A 266 7.85 -3.54 -3.90
CA GLY A 266 7.54 -3.27 -2.49
C GLY A 266 7.76 -4.47 -1.58
N ALA A 267 7.36 -5.68 -2.02
CA ALA A 267 7.56 -6.92 -1.27
C ALA A 267 9.05 -7.32 -1.16
N PHE A 268 9.81 -7.22 -2.25
CA PHE A 268 11.26 -7.47 -2.20
C PHE A 268 11.97 -6.44 -1.31
N LEU A 269 11.59 -5.16 -1.41
CA LEU A 269 12.14 -4.11 -0.57
C LEU A 269 11.87 -4.39 0.91
N PHE A 270 10.62 -4.78 1.25
CA PHE A 270 10.25 -5.20 2.59
C PHE A 270 11.15 -6.34 3.08
N PHE A 271 11.34 -7.38 2.25
CA PHE A 271 12.22 -8.50 2.58
C PHE A 271 13.68 -8.07 2.76
N VAL A 272 14.21 -7.15 1.96
CA VAL A 272 15.58 -6.63 2.15
C VAL A 272 15.72 -5.92 3.49
N PHE A 273 14.74 -5.11 3.90
CA PHE A 273 14.77 -4.42 5.19
C PHE A 273 14.66 -5.37 6.39
N PHE A 274 13.83 -6.42 6.31
CA PHE A 274 13.49 -7.25 7.47
C PHE A 274 14.06 -8.68 7.46
N GLY A 275 14.28 -9.27 6.29
CA GLY A 275 14.79 -10.63 6.12
C GLY A 275 16.27 -10.80 6.52
N PHE A 276 17.09 -9.76 6.33
CA PHE A 276 18.52 -9.78 6.75
C PHE A 276 18.74 -9.18 8.14
N GLY A 277 17.71 -9.14 8.97
CA GLY A 277 17.82 -8.59 10.32
C GLY A 277 18.52 -9.50 11.30
N ARG A 278 19.26 -8.92 12.27
CA ARG A 278 19.81 -9.70 13.39
C ARG A 278 18.73 -10.55 14.06
N GLU A 279 17.52 -10.01 14.19
CA GLU A 279 16.33 -10.72 14.68
C GLU A 279 15.92 -11.88 13.76
N ALA A 280 15.89 -11.68 12.45
CA ALA A 280 15.59 -12.72 11.47
C ALA A 280 16.68 -13.82 11.44
N THR A 281 17.95 -13.45 11.45
CA THR A 281 19.08 -14.39 11.50
C THR A 281 19.11 -15.21 12.79
N LEU A 282 18.71 -14.63 13.92
CA LEU A 282 18.59 -15.36 15.18
C LEU A 282 17.43 -16.37 15.13
N GLU A 283 16.34 -16.04 14.45
CA GLU A 283 15.20 -16.95 14.30
C GLU A 283 15.48 -18.06 13.28
N TYR A 284 16.19 -17.78 12.18
CA TYR A 284 16.62 -18.82 11.21
C TYR A 284 17.56 -19.87 11.81
N LYS A 285 18.18 -19.58 12.95
CA LYS A 285 19.08 -20.48 13.67
C LYS A 285 18.37 -21.33 14.73
N LYS A 286 17.08 -21.11 14.98
CA LYS A 286 16.25 -21.95 15.84
C LYS A 286 15.59 -23.04 15.03
#